data_AF-A0A7C4Z3X4-F1
#
_entry.id   AF-A0A7C4Z3X4-F1
#
_cell.length_a   1.000
_cell.length_b   1.000
_cell.length_c   1.000
_cell.angle_alpha   90.00
_cell.angle_beta   90.00
_cell.angle_gamma   90.00
#
_symmetry.space_group_name_H-M   'P 1'
#
loop_
_entity.id
_entity.type
_entity.pdbx_description
1 polymer ?
#
loop_
_entity_poly.entity_id
_entity_poly.type
_entity_poly.pdbx_seq_one_letter_code
_entity_poly.pdbx_strand_id
1 'polypeptide(L)'
;MDDELDLGRYLRILVRHARLGTAVFLLTAGAVLIANLLRPASYTATATLFAGGPQYQWRFDSRLSPNTPVNVNWQKMFLDLAKDPWFRNQIAAQVEARFPGKSIGEMSVRAGKQSLIHIDVTAPTPQEAAKLANAWAEAFANQAEKLYGATALSEPFAQELKRWEEQYQQAVQAVEDFKARTGVGISSEGAPSLEGYEWLGALGLELAERSRQLAAHRQAIANLQLLKEQLEQARRQNSSLESLPWQLLDAPTIAARGILTHEVVAQHLNDAGALAGLLEAELTAQQAAASALEQRLNEDQARLAQLSTELDRLVEERNLARENYLTLQRKVSEIEIENRVEGPLVRVVGEAAVPEKRASRDWPVVALLAVIAGAVLGIGACLIAEYLARRPQ
;
A
#
# COMPACT_ATOMS: atom_id res chain seq x y z
N MET A 1 74.48 -2.65 17.45
CA MET A 1 74.70 -3.65 18.50
C MET A 1 73.98 -4.89 18.00
N ASP A 2 74.70 -5.68 17.21
CA ASP A 2 74.16 -6.85 16.54
C ASP A 2 74.45 -8.05 17.43
N ASP A 3 73.45 -8.47 18.20
CA ASP A 3 73.48 -9.78 18.87
C ASP A 3 73.27 -10.85 17.78
N GLU A 4 74.36 -11.35 17.23
CA GLU A 4 74.33 -12.54 16.36
C GLU A 4 73.87 -13.75 17.18
N LEU A 5 72.65 -14.21 16.92
CA LEU A 5 72.11 -15.45 17.50
C LEU A 5 72.97 -16.65 17.05
N ASP A 6 73.84 -17.11 17.93
CA ASP A 6 74.75 -18.23 17.69
C ASP A 6 74.01 -19.60 17.73
N LEU A 7 73.37 -19.95 16.60
CA LEU A 7 72.53 -21.14 16.42
C LEU A 7 73.25 -22.47 16.72
N GLY A 8 74.57 -22.52 16.54
CA GLY A 8 75.38 -23.72 16.79
C GLY A 8 75.45 -24.13 18.27
N ARG A 9 75.17 -23.20 19.19
CA ARG A 9 75.10 -23.48 20.63
C ARG A 9 73.79 -24.18 21.00
N TYR A 10 72.68 -23.75 20.42
CA TYR A 10 71.35 -24.33 20.67
C TYR A 10 71.20 -25.73 20.09
N LEU A 11 71.77 -26.00 18.91
CA LEU A 11 71.78 -27.33 18.30
C LEU A 11 72.52 -28.37 19.16
N ARG A 12 73.66 -28.01 19.75
CA ARG A 12 74.41 -28.90 20.65
C ARG A 12 73.64 -29.24 21.93
N ILE A 13 72.90 -28.28 22.48
CA ILE A 13 72.03 -28.49 23.64
C ILE A 13 70.92 -29.49 23.30
N LEU A 14 70.33 -29.37 22.11
CA LEU A 14 69.27 -30.25 21.65
C LEU A 14 69.75 -31.70 21.48
N VAL A 15 70.94 -31.91 20.91
CA VAL A 15 71.53 -33.25 20.73
C VAL A 15 71.90 -33.88 22.08
N ARG A 16 72.41 -33.08 23.03
CA ARG A 16 72.80 -33.55 24.37
C ARG A 16 71.60 -34.08 25.17
N HIS A 17 70.45 -33.42 25.06
CA HIS A 17 69.22 -33.80 25.76
C HIS A 17 68.19 -34.48 24.84
N ALA A 18 68.61 -35.01 23.69
CA ALA A 18 67.72 -35.55 22.66
C ALA A 18 66.76 -36.61 23.18
N ARG A 19 67.18 -37.47 24.12
CA ARG A 19 66.32 -38.50 24.73
C ARG A 19 65.17 -37.90 25.55
N LEU A 20 65.40 -36.76 26.22
CA LEU A 20 64.39 -36.06 27.01
C LEU A 20 63.42 -35.31 26.09
N GLY A 21 63.96 -34.61 25.08
CA GLY A 21 63.15 -33.92 24.07
C GLY A 21 62.24 -34.87 23.29
N THR A 22 62.74 -36.04 22.87
CA THR A 22 61.93 -37.04 22.15
C THR A 22 60.89 -37.69 23.06
N ALA A 23 61.20 -37.94 24.34
CA ALA A 23 60.22 -38.46 25.30
C ALA A 23 59.07 -37.47 25.54
N VAL A 24 59.38 -36.18 25.70
CA VAL A 24 58.37 -35.11 25.86
C VAL A 24 57.54 -34.93 24.59
N PHE A 25 58.18 -34.98 23.41
CA PHE A 25 57.48 -34.96 22.12
C PHE A 25 56.47 -36.11 22.00
N LEU A 26 56.90 -37.35 22.26
CA LEU A 26 56.02 -38.52 22.15
C LEU A 26 54.89 -38.50 23.19
N LEU A 27 55.17 -38.06 24.42
CA LEU A 27 54.15 -37.93 25.46
C LEU A 27 53.09 -36.89 25.11
N THR A 28 53.51 -35.72 24.63
CA THR A 28 52.60 -34.62 24.28
C THR A 28 51.81 -34.93 23.01
N ALA A 29 52.46 -35.44 21.96
CA ALA A 29 51.77 -35.86 20.75
C ALA A 29 50.79 -37.02 21.04
N GLY A 30 51.21 -38.00 21.85
CA GLY A 30 50.36 -39.09 22.32
C GLY A 30 49.19 -38.59 23.16
N ALA A 31 49.41 -37.65 24.10
CA ALA A 31 48.35 -37.06 24.90
C ALA A 31 47.33 -36.30 24.05
N VAL A 32 47.77 -35.55 23.03
CA VAL A 32 46.86 -34.85 22.10
C VAL A 32 46.03 -35.85 21.29
N LEU A 33 46.64 -36.94 20.80
CA LEU A 33 45.95 -38.01 20.08
C LEU A 33 44.94 -38.74 20.97
N ILE A 34 45.29 -39.06 22.21
CA ILE A 34 44.41 -39.70 23.21
C ILE A 34 43.27 -38.76 23.57
N ALA A 35 43.56 -37.50 23.92
CA ALA A 35 42.55 -36.50 24.23
C ALA A 35 41.60 -36.26 23.06
N ASN A 36 42.10 -36.35 21.81
CA ASN A 36 41.26 -36.37 20.64
C ASN A 36 40.40 -37.64 20.66
N LEU A 37 40.94 -38.85 20.71
CA LEU A 37 40.16 -40.10 20.73
C LEU A 37 39.04 -40.12 21.79
N LEU A 38 39.26 -39.49 22.96
CA LEU A 38 38.27 -39.39 24.04
C LEU A 38 37.16 -38.35 23.81
N ARG A 39 37.27 -37.41 22.85
CA ARG A 39 36.16 -36.47 22.59
C ARG A 39 34.95 -37.24 22.04
N PRO A 40 33.73 -36.93 22.52
CA PRO A 40 32.52 -37.63 22.14
C PRO A 40 32.30 -37.61 20.62
N ALA A 41 31.74 -38.70 20.09
CA ALA A 41 31.35 -38.75 18.70
C ALA A 41 30.25 -37.72 18.45
N SER A 42 30.46 -36.86 17.46
CA SER A 42 29.44 -35.95 16.95
C SER A 42 28.97 -36.44 15.58
N TYR A 43 27.70 -36.22 15.30
CA TYR A 43 27.05 -36.54 14.03
C TYR A 43 26.47 -35.26 13.45
N THR A 44 26.70 -35.03 12.17
CA THR A 44 26.16 -33.87 11.46
C THR A 44 25.09 -34.35 10.50
N ALA A 45 23.90 -33.77 10.59
CA ALA A 45 22.81 -33.99 9.64
C ALA A 45 22.50 -32.70 8.90
N THR A 46 22.12 -32.81 7.62
CA THR A 46 21.90 -31.67 6.74
C THR A 46 20.44 -31.67 6.26
N ALA A 47 19.70 -30.62 6.59
CA ALA A 47 18.40 -30.32 6.00
C ALA A 47 18.57 -29.33 4.84
N THR A 48 17.72 -29.42 3.82
CA THR A 48 17.76 -28.56 2.63
C THR A 48 16.50 -27.72 2.51
N LEU A 49 16.70 -26.41 2.47
CA LEU A 49 15.68 -25.40 2.20
C LEU A 49 15.81 -24.90 0.76
N PHE A 50 14.68 -24.60 0.14
CA PHE A 50 14.61 -23.78 -1.07
C PHE A 50 14.26 -22.36 -0.65
N ALA A 51 15.06 -21.40 -1.10
CA ALA A 51 14.97 -19.98 -0.82
C ALA A 51 14.90 -19.22 -2.16
N GLY A 52 13.74 -19.30 -2.82
CA GLY A 52 13.52 -18.79 -4.16
C GLY A 52 12.51 -17.65 -4.15
N GLY A 53 12.79 -16.63 -4.95
CA GLY A 53 11.83 -15.56 -5.23
C GLY A 53 10.74 -15.99 -6.19
N PRO A 54 9.76 -15.10 -6.42
CA PRO A 54 8.72 -15.38 -7.37
C PRO A 54 9.26 -15.57 -8.79
N GLN A 55 8.70 -16.54 -9.51
CA GLN A 55 9.07 -16.88 -10.88
C GLN A 55 8.27 -16.09 -11.92
N TYR A 56 7.04 -15.68 -11.59
CA TYR A 56 6.20 -14.89 -12.47
C TYR A 56 6.09 -13.44 -11.96
N GLN A 57 6.04 -12.51 -12.91
CA GLN A 57 5.75 -11.11 -12.61
C GLN A 57 4.24 -10.90 -12.69
N TRP A 58 3.55 -11.12 -11.57
CA TRP A 58 2.14 -10.76 -11.45
C TRP A 58 2.03 -9.23 -11.46
N ARG A 59 1.25 -8.68 -12.39
CA ARG A 59 0.98 -7.24 -12.48
C ARG A 59 -0.50 -7.04 -12.79
N PHE A 60 -1.31 -6.95 -11.73
CA PHE A 60 -2.75 -6.69 -11.90
C PHE A 60 -3.04 -5.20 -12.09
N ASP A 61 -2.14 -4.33 -11.66
CA ASP A 61 -2.22 -2.89 -11.89
C ASP A 61 -0.85 -2.31 -12.27
N SER A 62 -0.76 -1.63 -13.41
CA SER A 62 0.50 -1.07 -13.91
C SER A 62 0.96 0.17 -13.15
N ARG A 63 0.07 0.80 -12.36
CA ARG A 63 0.36 2.03 -11.61
C ARG A 63 1.10 1.76 -10.30
N LEU A 64 1.05 0.52 -9.80
CA LEU A 64 1.79 0.11 -8.62
C LEU A 64 3.15 -0.46 -9.03
N SER A 65 4.18 -0.10 -8.27
CA SER A 65 5.47 -0.76 -8.38
C SER A 65 5.36 -2.24 -7.94
N PRO A 66 6.15 -3.15 -8.54
CA PRO A 66 6.26 -4.52 -8.05
C PRO A 66 6.67 -4.52 -6.58
N ASN A 67 6.08 -5.42 -5.77
CA ASN A 67 6.44 -5.54 -4.35
C ASN A 67 7.82 -6.20 -4.17
N THR A 68 8.26 -6.90 -5.22
CA THR A 68 9.47 -7.72 -5.24
C THR A 68 10.44 -7.11 -6.25
N PRO A 69 11.63 -6.64 -5.83
CA PRO A 69 12.62 -6.15 -6.78
C PRO A 69 13.08 -7.31 -7.68
N VAL A 70 13.06 -7.09 -8.99
CA VAL A 70 13.27 -8.12 -10.03
C VAL A 70 14.64 -8.83 -9.93
N ASN A 71 15.59 -8.26 -9.20
CA ASN A 71 16.97 -8.75 -9.08
C ASN A 71 17.37 -9.14 -7.64
N VAL A 72 16.42 -9.38 -6.73
CA VAL A 72 16.77 -9.84 -5.38
C VAL A 72 17.31 -11.27 -5.42
N ASN A 73 18.53 -11.44 -4.95
CA ASN A 73 19.07 -12.76 -4.65
C ASN A 73 18.53 -13.21 -3.28
N TRP A 74 17.37 -13.86 -3.29
CA TRP A 74 16.67 -14.36 -2.09
C TRP A 74 17.54 -15.31 -1.27
N GLN A 75 18.28 -16.20 -1.92
CA GLN A 75 19.22 -17.09 -1.25
C GLN A 75 20.25 -16.30 -0.43
N LYS A 76 20.88 -15.28 -1.03
CA LYS A 76 21.85 -14.42 -0.34
C LYS A 76 21.21 -13.67 0.82
N MET A 77 20.03 -13.09 0.60
CA MET A 77 19.29 -12.36 1.64
C MET A 77 19.01 -13.25 2.86
N PHE A 78 18.47 -14.46 2.64
CA PHE A 78 18.19 -15.39 3.73
C PHE A 78 19.46 -15.95 4.37
N LEU A 79 20.57 -16.09 3.63
CA LEU A 79 21.87 -16.45 4.19
C LEU A 79 22.45 -15.36 5.10
N ASP A 80 22.26 -14.09 4.73
CA ASP A 80 22.71 -12.97 5.55
C ASP A 80 21.80 -12.82 6.79
N LEU A 81 20.49 -13.02 6.64
CA LEU A 81 19.54 -13.09 7.75
C LEU A 81 19.87 -14.26 8.70
N ALA A 82 20.30 -15.41 8.17
CA ALA A 82 20.76 -16.54 8.97
C ALA A 82 21.99 -16.24 9.83
N LYS A 83 22.75 -15.17 9.54
CA LYS A 83 23.89 -14.72 10.35
C LYS A 83 23.49 -13.71 11.42
N ASP A 84 22.34 -13.07 11.27
CA ASP A 84 21.83 -12.10 12.24
C ASP A 84 21.59 -12.77 13.61
N PRO A 85 22.22 -12.28 14.69
CA PRO A 85 21.99 -12.78 16.04
C PRO A 85 20.51 -12.78 16.45
N TRP A 86 19.74 -11.76 16.08
CA TRP A 86 18.32 -11.68 16.44
C TRP A 86 17.54 -12.82 15.80
N PHE A 87 17.73 -13.04 14.50
CA PHE A 87 17.03 -14.08 13.76
C PHE A 87 17.41 -15.48 14.26
N ARG A 88 18.70 -15.71 14.53
CA ARG A 88 19.20 -16.95 15.14
C ARG A 88 18.53 -17.24 16.48
N ASN A 89 18.44 -16.24 17.36
CA ASN A 89 17.81 -16.40 18.67
C ASN A 89 16.31 -16.70 18.56
N GLN A 90 15.61 -16.11 17.60
CA GLN A 90 14.19 -16.42 17.35
C GLN A 90 13.99 -17.86 16.89
N ILE A 91 14.83 -18.36 15.98
CA ILE A 91 14.76 -19.74 15.52
C ILE A 91 15.15 -20.70 16.66
N ALA A 92 16.21 -20.38 17.40
CA ALA A 92 16.66 -21.15 18.55
C ALA A 92 15.55 -21.33 19.60
N ALA A 93 14.84 -20.26 19.93
CA ALA A 93 13.71 -20.30 20.86
C ALA A 93 12.57 -21.22 20.39
N GLN A 94 12.27 -21.23 19.09
CA GLN A 94 11.26 -22.14 18.52
C GLN A 94 11.70 -23.61 18.60
N VAL A 95 12.98 -23.88 18.34
CA VAL A 95 13.54 -25.23 18.43
C VAL A 95 13.60 -25.70 19.90
N GLU A 96 14.04 -24.83 20.82
CA GLU A 96 14.11 -25.12 22.25
C GLU A 96 12.72 -25.40 22.84
N ALA A 97 11.69 -24.65 22.42
CA ALA A 97 10.32 -24.91 22.82
C ALA A 97 9.83 -26.32 22.41
N ARG A 98 10.32 -26.86 21.29
CA ARG A 98 10.01 -28.22 20.82
C ARG A 98 10.85 -29.30 21.50
N PHE A 99 12.02 -28.94 22.03
CA PHE A 99 12.94 -29.86 22.71
C PHE A 99 13.40 -29.29 24.06
N PRO A 100 12.49 -29.11 25.03
CA PRO A 100 12.83 -28.50 26.32
C PRO A 100 13.85 -29.32 27.08
N GLY A 101 14.86 -28.64 27.65
CA GLY A 101 15.90 -29.27 28.47
C GLY A 101 16.96 -30.06 27.69
N LYS A 102 16.98 -29.97 26.35
CA LYS A 102 18.01 -30.58 25.50
C LYS A 102 18.92 -29.52 24.90
N SER A 103 20.19 -29.89 24.69
CA SER A 103 21.10 -29.04 23.90
C SER A 103 20.62 -29.00 22.45
N ILE A 104 20.33 -27.80 21.94
CA ILE A 104 19.78 -27.59 20.59
C ILE A 104 20.80 -27.78 19.44
N GLY A 105 22.00 -28.27 19.77
CA GLY A 105 23.09 -28.52 18.83
C GLY A 105 23.72 -27.23 18.28
N GLU A 106 24.92 -27.35 17.72
CA GLU A 106 25.51 -26.25 16.95
C GLU A 106 24.94 -26.28 15.53
N MET A 107 24.38 -25.16 15.10
CA MET A 107 23.76 -25.00 13.79
C MET A 107 24.60 -24.07 12.92
N SER A 108 24.84 -24.48 11.68
CA SER A 108 25.47 -23.66 10.66
C SER A 108 24.65 -23.66 9.38
N VAL A 109 24.65 -22.54 8.67
CA VAL A 109 23.91 -22.36 7.42
C VAL A 109 24.90 -22.11 6.29
N ARG A 110 24.77 -22.86 5.20
CA ARG A 110 25.64 -22.75 4.03
C ARG A 110 24.83 -22.62 2.75
N ALA A 111 25.39 -21.91 1.77
CA ALA A 111 24.83 -21.82 0.44
C ALA A 111 24.92 -23.17 -0.28
N GLY A 112 23.81 -23.62 -0.85
CA GLY A 112 23.74 -24.74 -1.80
C GLY A 112 23.86 -24.27 -3.25
N LYS A 113 23.75 -25.21 -4.19
CA LYS A 113 23.63 -24.88 -5.62
C LYS A 113 22.26 -24.27 -5.89
N GLN A 114 22.19 -23.31 -6.81
CA GLN A 114 20.95 -22.57 -7.13
C GLN A 114 20.36 -21.91 -5.87
N SER A 115 19.05 -21.77 -5.78
CA SER A 115 18.32 -21.18 -4.63
C SER A 115 18.25 -22.09 -3.40
N LEU A 116 19.18 -23.04 -3.21
CA LEU A 116 19.15 -23.96 -2.07
C LEU A 116 19.98 -23.46 -0.90
N ILE A 117 19.51 -23.69 0.32
CA ILE A 117 20.22 -23.40 1.56
C ILE A 117 20.34 -24.71 2.35
N HIS A 118 21.53 -25.01 2.83
CA HIS A 118 21.79 -26.18 3.66
C HIS A 118 21.91 -25.75 5.12
N ILE A 119 21.17 -26.43 5.99
CA ILE A 119 21.25 -26.28 7.43
C ILE A 119 21.92 -27.52 7.98
N ASP A 120 23.13 -27.35 8.50
CA ASP A 120 23.89 -28.43 9.14
C ASP A 120 23.78 -28.30 10.65
N VAL A 121 23.36 -29.37 11.30
CA VAL A 121 23.25 -29.43 12.75
C VAL A 121 24.07 -30.58 13.29
N THR A 122 24.87 -30.28 14.32
CA THR A 122 25.75 -31.26 14.97
C THR A 122 25.18 -31.66 16.32
N ALA A 123 25.01 -32.98 16.53
CA ALA A 123 24.49 -33.54 17.77
C ALA A 123 25.23 -34.83 18.21
N PRO A 124 25.09 -35.28 19.48
CA PRO A 124 25.78 -36.46 19.99
C PRO A 124 25.29 -37.79 19.39
N THR A 125 24.04 -37.85 18.92
CA THR A 125 23.45 -39.05 18.31
C THR A 125 22.96 -38.77 16.89
N PRO A 126 23.03 -39.75 15.97
CA PRO A 126 22.65 -39.52 14.58
C PRO A 126 21.15 -39.25 14.43
N GLN A 127 20.30 -39.89 15.24
CA GLN A 127 18.85 -39.63 15.23
C GLN A 127 18.52 -38.23 15.74
N GLU A 128 19.24 -37.74 16.74
CA GLU A 128 19.05 -36.39 17.28
C GLU A 128 19.55 -35.33 16.30
N ALA A 129 20.67 -35.57 15.62
CA ALA A 129 21.17 -34.67 14.58
C ALA A 129 20.12 -34.45 13.47
N ALA A 130 19.53 -35.53 12.96
CA ALA A 130 18.49 -35.45 11.92
C ALA A 130 17.22 -34.72 12.43
N LYS A 131 16.75 -35.06 13.64
CA LYS A 131 15.57 -34.42 14.24
C LYS A 131 15.78 -32.92 14.47
N LEU A 132 16.95 -32.54 15.00
CA LEU A 132 17.28 -31.14 15.22
C LEU A 132 17.45 -30.40 13.88
N ALA A 133 18.15 -30.99 12.90
CA ALA A 133 18.29 -30.38 11.57
C ALA A 133 16.94 -30.09 10.90
N ASN A 134 16.00 -31.03 10.96
CA ASN A 134 14.63 -30.82 10.46
C ASN A 134 13.90 -29.72 11.25
N ALA A 135 14.00 -29.74 12.58
CA ALA A 135 13.37 -28.71 13.41
C ALA A 135 13.93 -27.30 13.17
N TRP A 136 15.25 -27.19 12.99
CA TRP A 136 15.90 -25.94 12.62
C TRP A 136 15.46 -25.46 11.23
N ALA A 137 15.31 -26.36 10.25
CA ALA A 137 14.83 -26.03 8.91
C ALA A 137 13.37 -25.57 8.91
N GLU A 138 12.49 -26.26 9.62
CA GLU A 138 11.09 -25.85 9.79
C GLU A 138 10.97 -24.50 10.51
N ALA A 139 11.70 -24.31 11.62
CA ALA A 139 11.68 -23.07 12.37
C ALA A 139 12.25 -21.90 11.55
N PHE A 140 13.27 -22.14 10.71
CA PHE A 140 13.78 -21.16 9.77
C PHE A 140 12.71 -20.75 8.74
N ALA A 141 12.08 -21.73 8.08
CA ALA A 141 11.03 -21.47 7.09
C ALA A 141 9.85 -20.70 7.71
N ASN A 142 9.41 -21.10 8.91
CA ASN A 142 8.35 -20.41 9.64
C ASN A 142 8.72 -18.97 10.03
N GLN A 143 9.96 -18.73 10.46
CA GLN A 143 10.40 -17.39 10.80
C GLN A 143 10.56 -16.50 9.56
N ALA A 144 11.04 -17.07 8.44
CA ALA A 144 11.09 -16.38 7.16
C ALA A 144 9.68 -16.01 6.66
N GLU A 145 8.71 -16.93 6.77
CA GLU A 145 7.31 -16.71 6.40
C GLU A 145 6.66 -15.62 7.27
N LYS A 146 7.00 -15.54 8.56
CA LYS A 146 6.51 -14.44 9.42
C LYS A 146 7.01 -13.05 9.01
N LEU A 147 8.18 -12.97 8.38
CA LEU A 147 8.81 -11.70 8.03
C LEU A 147 8.58 -11.30 6.58
N TYR A 148 8.53 -12.28 5.68
CA TYR A 148 8.47 -12.08 4.23
C TYR A 148 7.36 -12.89 3.55
N GLY A 149 6.54 -13.60 4.32
CA GLY A 149 5.40 -14.33 3.81
C GLY A 149 4.29 -13.40 3.33
N ALA A 150 3.32 -13.98 2.64
CA ALA A 150 2.24 -13.23 2.00
C ALA A 150 1.49 -12.33 2.98
N THR A 151 1.17 -12.85 4.16
CA THR A 151 0.47 -12.09 5.21
C THR A 151 1.30 -10.90 5.68
N ALA A 152 2.60 -11.07 5.91
CA ALA A 152 3.48 -9.99 6.35
C ALA A 152 3.60 -8.89 5.29
N LEU A 153 3.65 -9.29 4.01
CA LEU A 153 3.73 -8.38 2.87
C LEU A 153 2.39 -7.69 2.57
N SER A 154 1.25 -8.34 2.84
CA SER A 154 -0.09 -7.78 2.57
C SER A 154 -0.63 -6.93 3.72
N GLU A 155 -0.21 -7.17 4.97
CA GLU A 155 -0.72 -6.50 6.16
C GLU A 155 -0.69 -4.96 6.08
N PRO A 156 0.41 -4.29 5.65
CA PRO A 156 0.42 -2.83 5.52
C PRO A 156 -0.62 -2.33 4.50
N PHE A 157 -0.79 -3.06 3.39
CA PHE A 157 -1.79 -2.71 2.37
C PHE A 157 -3.20 -3.00 2.85
N ALA A 158 -3.42 -4.07 3.63
CA ALA A 158 -4.72 -4.40 4.20
C ALA A 158 -5.16 -3.34 5.24
N GLN A 159 -4.23 -2.82 6.03
CA GLN A 159 -4.50 -1.73 6.96
C GLN A 159 -4.88 -0.44 6.23
N GLU A 160 -4.14 -0.07 5.18
CA GLU A 160 -4.48 1.08 4.33
C GLU A 160 -5.80 0.86 3.57
N LEU A 161 -6.06 -0.36 3.09
CA LEU A 161 -7.31 -0.71 2.40
C LEU A 161 -8.52 -0.43 3.29
N LYS A 162 -8.44 -0.77 4.58
CA LYS A 162 -9.52 -0.50 5.53
C LYS A 162 -9.77 1.01 5.67
N ARG A 163 -8.72 1.83 5.72
CA ARG A 163 -8.86 3.30 5.79
C ARG A 163 -9.51 3.85 4.52
N TRP A 164 -9.10 3.37 3.35
CA TRP A 164 -9.67 3.79 2.07
C TRP A 164 -11.10 3.31 1.87
N GLU A 165 -11.46 2.14 2.41
CA GLU A 165 -12.86 1.69 2.43
C GLU A 165 -13.72 2.65 3.27
N GLU A 166 -13.29 3.01 4.48
CA GLU A 166 -14.01 3.97 5.33
C GLU A 166 -14.15 5.34 4.63
N GLN A 167 -13.10 5.84 3.98
CA GLN A 167 -13.15 7.08 3.20
C GLN A 167 -14.06 6.97 1.98
N TYR A 168 -14.05 5.84 1.28
CA TYR A 168 -14.93 5.60 0.14
C TYR A 168 -16.40 5.61 0.57
N GLN A 169 -16.73 4.92 1.67
CA GLN A 169 -18.09 4.90 2.22
C GLN A 169 -18.55 6.29 2.65
N GLN A 170 -17.68 7.08 3.30
CA GLN A 170 -17.97 8.47 3.65
C GLN A 170 -18.23 9.33 2.41
N ALA A 171 -17.44 9.17 1.35
CA ALA A 171 -17.63 9.92 0.11
C ALA A 171 -18.91 9.51 -0.63
N VAL A 172 -19.29 8.22 -0.59
CA VAL A 172 -20.58 7.75 -1.10
C VAL A 172 -21.73 8.42 -0.33
N GLN A 173 -21.69 8.36 1.00
CA GLN A 173 -22.70 8.98 1.87
C GLN A 173 -22.79 10.49 1.64
N ALA A 174 -21.66 11.19 1.50
CA ALA A 174 -21.66 12.63 1.24
C ALA A 174 -22.38 12.99 -0.07
N VAL A 175 -22.19 12.19 -1.13
CA VAL A 175 -22.93 12.36 -2.39
C VAL A 175 -24.42 12.07 -2.21
N GLU A 176 -24.78 11.00 -1.51
CA GLU A 176 -26.18 10.64 -1.26
C GLU A 176 -26.90 11.69 -0.40
N ASP A 177 -26.29 12.14 0.69
CA ASP A 177 -26.81 13.19 1.56
C ASP A 177 -26.95 14.53 0.83
N PHE A 178 -25.99 14.85 -0.05
CA PHE A 178 -26.08 16.04 -0.89
C PHE A 178 -27.27 15.95 -1.84
N LYS A 179 -27.42 14.82 -2.54
CA LYS A 179 -28.55 14.57 -3.45
C LYS A 179 -29.88 14.63 -2.70
N ALA A 180 -29.97 13.98 -1.54
CA ALA A 180 -31.19 13.96 -0.73
C ALA A 180 -31.58 15.36 -0.21
N ARG A 181 -30.60 16.17 0.20
CA ARG A 181 -30.84 17.52 0.73
C ARG A 181 -31.18 18.54 -0.37
N THR A 182 -30.56 18.42 -1.54
CA THR A 182 -30.65 19.46 -2.59
C THR A 182 -31.57 19.08 -3.74
N GLY A 183 -31.86 17.79 -3.93
CA GLY A 183 -32.57 17.26 -5.07
C GLY A 183 -31.77 17.23 -6.38
N VAL A 184 -30.58 17.84 -6.41
CA VAL A 184 -29.72 17.92 -7.60
C VAL A 184 -29.04 16.57 -7.83
N GLY A 185 -29.06 16.04 -9.06
CA GLY A 185 -28.41 14.78 -9.40
C GLY A 185 -29.19 13.52 -8.98
N ILE A 186 -30.46 13.67 -8.59
CA ILE A 186 -31.43 12.58 -8.53
C ILE A 186 -31.99 12.40 -9.95
N SER A 187 -31.34 11.57 -10.76
CA SER A 187 -31.96 11.10 -12.00
C SER A 187 -33.00 10.05 -11.64
N SER A 188 -34.20 10.10 -12.24
CA SER A 188 -35.11 8.95 -12.18
C SER A 188 -34.41 7.76 -12.82
N GLU A 189 -34.16 6.69 -12.06
CA GLU A 189 -33.57 5.46 -12.57
C GLU A 189 -34.34 4.99 -13.81
N GLY A 190 -33.68 4.93 -14.97
CA GLY A 190 -34.21 4.29 -16.18
C GLY A 190 -34.19 5.08 -17.49
N ALA A 191 -33.73 6.33 -17.54
CA ALA A 191 -33.70 7.10 -18.79
C ALA A 191 -32.28 7.21 -19.38
N PRO A 192 -31.94 6.43 -20.43
CA PRO A 192 -30.74 6.68 -21.21
C PRO A 192 -30.96 7.93 -22.05
N SER A 193 -30.05 8.89 -21.94
CA SER A 193 -30.05 10.20 -22.64
C SER A 193 -31.27 11.09 -22.35
N LEU A 194 -31.09 12.11 -21.51
CA LEU A 194 -32.06 13.18 -21.35
C LEU A 194 -31.39 14.53 -21.64
N GLU A 195 -31.78 15.14 -22.76
CA GLU A 195 -31.52 16.53 -23.08
C GLU A 195 -32.40 17.43 -22.19
N GLY A 196 -31.82 18.25 -21.31
CA GLY A 196 -32.55 19.30 -20.58
C GLY A 196 -32.34 19.34 -19.06
N TYR A 197 -33.20 20.09 -18.37
CA TYR A 197 -33.11 20.41 -16.92
C TYR A 197 -33.51 19.26 -15.98
N GLU A 198 -33.84 18.08 -16.49
CA GLU A 198 -34.40 16.97 -15.68
C GLU A 198 -33.40 16.36 -14.69
N TRP A 199 -32.09 16.44 -14.95
CA TRP A 199 -31.05 16.01 -13.99
C TRP A 199 -30.92 16.95 -12.76
N LEU A 200 -31.55 18.12 -12.81
CA LEU A 200 -31.52 19.14 -11.76
C LEU A 200 -32.65 18.93 -10.73
N GLY A 201 -33.45 17.88 -10.89
CA GLY A 201 -34.53 17.54 -9.96
C GLY A 201 -35.60 18.63 -9.86
N ALA A 202 -36.18 18.78 -8.67
CA ALA A 202 -37.25 19.74 -8.40
C ALA A 202 -36.85 21.20 -8.66
N LEU A 203 -35.58 21.55 -8.40
CA LEU A 203 -35.05 22.91 -8.61
C LEU A 203 -35.05 23.28 -10.10
N GLY A 204 -34.71 22.33 -10.98
CA GLY A 204 -34.74 22.54 -12.44
C GLY A 204 -36.14 22.81 -12.96
N LEU A 205 -37.14 22.08 -12.45
CA LEU A 205 -38.55 22.28 -12.79
C LEU A 205 -39.05 23.67 -12.36
N GLU A 206 -38.69 24.11 -11.16
CA GLU A 206 -39.06 25.43 -10.65
C GLU A 206 -38.45 26.56 -11.50
N LEU A 207 -37.20 26.41 -11.90
CA LEU A 207 -36.49 27.37 -12.74
C LEU A 207 -37.10 27.46 -14.14
N ALA A 208 -37.49 26.32 -14.72
CA ALA A 208 -38.20 26.25 -16.01
C ALA A 208 -39.55 26.99 -15.94
N GLU A 209 -40.32 26.79 -14.87
CA GLU A 209 -41.61 27.47 -14.69
C GLU A 209 -41.43 28.99 -14.50
N ARG A 210 -40.46 29.44 -13.69
CA ARG A 210 -40.14 30.87 -13.56
C ARG A 210 -39.71 31.50 -14.88
N SER A 211 -38.91 30.79 -15.67
CA SER A 211 -38.51 31.23 -17.02
C SER A 211 -39.74 31.43 -17.92
N ARG A 212 -40.71 30.51 -17.85
CA ARG A 212 -41.98 30.61 -18.59
C ARG A 212 -42.80 31.83 -18.14
N GLN A 213 -42.89 32.08 -16.84
CA GLN A 213 -43.58 33.27 -16.30
C GLN A 213 -42.93 34.57 -16.77
N LEU A 214 -41.59 34.64 -16.72
CA LEU A 214 -40.85 35.79 -17.22
C LEU A 214 -41.12 36.04 -18.71
N ALA A 215 -41.14 34.97 -19.53
CA ALA A 215 -41.47 35.08 -20.96
C ALA A 215 -42.88 35.66 -21.17
N ALA A 216 -43.86 35.25 -20.36
CA ALA A 216 -45.22 35.79 -20.41
C ALA A 216 -45.28 37.28 -20.05
N HIS A 217 -44.54 37.73 -19.02
CA HIS A 217 -44.43 39.15 -18.69
C HIS A 217 -43.75 39.96 -19.79
N ARG A 218 -42.67 39.45 -20.39
CA ARG A 218 -41.99 40.10 -21.52
C ARG A 218 -42.89 40.26 -22.74
N GLN A 219 -43.71 39.24 -23.03
CA GLN A 219 -44.72 39.32 -24.09
C GLN A 219 -45.79 40.38 -23.79
N ALA A 220 -46.30 40.44 -22.56
CA ALA A 220 -47.26 41.46 -22.14
C ALA A 220 -46.68 42.89 -22.24
N ILE A 221 -45.42 43.08 -21.85
CA ILE A 221 -44.71 44.37 -22.00
C ILE A 221 -44.65 44.78 -23.47
N ALA A 222 -44.27 43.87 -24.37
CA ALA A 222 -44.21 44.14 -25.80
C ALA A 222 -45.58 44.52 -26.39
N ASN A 223 -46.64 43.81 -25.97
CA ASN A 223 -48.02 44.11 -26.34
C ASN A 223 -48.46 45.52 -25.87
N LEU A 224 -48.17 45.87 -24.62
CA LEU A 224 -48.52 47.17 -24.04
C LEU A 224 -47.73 48.32 -24.69
N GLN A 225 -46.46 48.10 -25.02
CA GLN A 225 -45.64 49.08 -25.75
C GLN A 225 -46.21 49.35 -27.15
N LEU A 226 -46.60 48.30 -27.88
CA LEU A 226 -47.24 48.43 -29.18
C LEU A 226 -48.56 49.21 -29.08
N LEU A 227 -49.41 48.87 -28.10
CA LEU A 227 -50.67 49.60 -27.87
C LEU A 227 -50.44 51.07 -27.52
N LYS A 228 -49.44 51.38 -26.68
CA LYS A 228 -49.09 52.77 -26.32
C LYS A 228 -48.64 53.57 -27.54
N GLU A 229 -47.79 52.99 -28.39
CA GLU A 229 -47.31 53.62 -29.62
C GLU A 229 -48.47 53.90 -30.60
N GLN A 230 -49.36 52.92 -30.79
CA GLN A 230 -50.52 53.09 -31.65
C GLN A 230 -51.54 54.09 -31.10
N LEU A 231 -51.74 54.13 -29.78
CA LEU A 231 -52.58 55.14 -29.11
C LEU A 231 -52.04 56.55 -29.33
N GLU A 232 -50.72 56.74 -29.18
CA GLU A 232 -50.09 58.03 -29.46
C GLU A 232 -50.25 58.44 -30.93
N GLN A 233 -50.08 57.49 -31.85
CA GLN A 233 -50.25 57.74 -33.27
C GLN A 233 -51.71 58.13 -33.60
N ALA A 234 -52.68 57.40 -33.06
CA ALA A 234 -54.11 57.71 -33.22
C ALA A 234 -54.45 59.09 -32.65
N ARG A 235 -53.86 59.46 -31.50
CA ARG A 235 -54.01 60.79 -30.90
C ARG A 235 -53.44 61.91 -31.78
N ARG A 236 -52.27 61.69 -32.40
CA ARG A 236 -51.66 62.67 -33.32
C ARG A 236 -52.47 62.82 -34.62
N GLN A 237 -53.07 61.73 -35.09
CA GLN A 237 -53.85 61.68 -36.33
C GLN A 237 -55.36 61.92 -36.12
N ASN A 238 -55.79 62.16 -34.89
CA ASN A 238 -57.20 62.31 -34.50
C ASN A 238 -58.11 61.16 -35.01
N SER A 239 -57.56 59.94 -35.02
CA SER A 239 -58.24 58.72 -35.50
C SER A 239 -59.06 58.06 -34.40
N SER A 240 -60.05 57.25 -34.76
CA SER A 240 -60.87 56.50 -33.80
C SER A 240 -60.01 55.54 -32.96
N LEU A 241 -60.26 55.50 -31.64
CA LEU A 241 -59.58 54.60 -30.70
C LEU A 241 -60.17 53.18 -30.69
N GLU A 242 -61.33 52.97 -31.32
CA GLU A 242 -61.99 51.65 -31.42
C GLU A 242 -61.24 50.67 -32.32
N SER A 243 -60.44 51.17 -33.26
CA SER A 243 -59.68 50.35 -34.22
C SER A 243 -58.36 49.81 -33.67
N LEU A 244 -57.99 50.18 -32.45
CA LEU A 244 -56.79 49.68 -31.81
C LEU A 244 -56.94 48.19 -31.45
N PRO A 245 -55.85 47.40 -31.52
CA PRO A 245 -55.88 45.96 -31.28
C PRO A 245 -55.97 45.63 -29.79
N TRP A 246 -57.07 46.00 -29.15
CA TRP A 246 -57.31 45.79 -27.71
C TRP A 246 -57.27 44.32 -27.28
N GLN A 247 -57.39 43.38 -28.24
CA GLN A 247 -57.15 41.93 -28.05
C GLN A 247 -55.76 41.62 -27.46
N LEU A 248 -54.77 42.50 -27.65
CA LEU A 248 -53.44 42.36 -27.05
C LEU A 248 -53.45 42.42 -25.50
N LEU A 249 -54.56 42.86 -24.90
CA LEU A 249 -54.80 42.86 -23.45
C LEU A 249 -55.18 41.47 -22.89
N ASP A 250 -55.51 40.50 -23.75
CA ASP A 250 -55.87 39.13 -23.34
C ASP A 250 -54.67 38.31 -22.82
N ALA A 251 -53.49 38.93 -22.73
CA ALA A 251 -52.32 38.31 -22.12
C ALA A 251 -52.64 37.90 -20.66
N PRO A 252 -52.34 36.65 -20.25
CA PRO A 252 -52.76 36.13 -18.94
C PRO A 252 -52.27 36.99 -17.76
N THR A 253 -51.06 37.55 -17.88
CA THR A 253 -50.43 38.39 -16.85
C THR A 253 -51.07 39.77 -16.73
N ILE A 254 -51.70 40.28 -17.79
CA ILE A 254 -52.46 41.54 -17.79
C ILE A 254 -53.87 41.27 -17.27
N ALA A 255 -54.56 40.27 -17.83
CA ALA A 255 -55.91 39.89 -17.43
C ALA A 255 -56.00 39.52 -15.93
N ALA A 256 -54.99 38.84 -15.39
CA ALA A 256 -54.93 38.46 -13.97
C ALA A 256 -54.94 39.66 -12.99
N ARG A 257 -54.52 40.85 -13.43
CA ARG A 257 -54.51 42.06 -12.59
C ARG A 257 -55.86 42.77 -12.57
N GLY A 258 -56.68 42.60 -13.62
CA GLY A 258 -58.03 43.19 -13.70
C GLY A 258 -58.09 44.73 -13.74
N ILE A 259 -56.95 45.42 -13.83
CA ILE A 259 -56.86 46.89 -13.84
C ILE A 259 -57.18 47.44 -15.23
N LEU A 260 -56.70 46.76 -16.27
CA LEU A 260 -56.87 47.14 -17.67
C LEU A 260 -57.60 46.00 -18.40
N THR A 261 -58.94 46.08 -18.43
CA THR A 261 -59.82 45.12 -19.11
C THR A 261 -60.51 45.76 -20.30
N HIS A 262 -61.06 44.95 -21.20
CA HIS A 262 -61.87 45.44 -22.33
C HIS A 262 -63.02 46.35 -21.89
N GLU A 263 -63.60 46.10 -20.71
CA GLU A 263 -64.67 46.92 -20.15
C GLU A 263 -64.18 48.30 -19.69
N VAL A 264 -63.03 48.35 -19.01
CA VAL A 264 -62.40 49.62 -18.60
C VAL A 264 -61.97 50.42 -19.84
N VAL A 265 -61.45 49.74 -20.87
CA VAL A 265 -61.12 50.39 -22.14
C VAL A 265 -62.36 50.99 -22.77
N ALA A 266 -63.46 50.23 -22.88
CA ALA A 266 -64.73 50.69 -23.46
C ALA A 266 -65.29 51.93 -22.75
N GLN A 267 -65.16 52.00 -21.42
CA GLN A 267 -65.60 53.16 -20.62
C GLN A 267 -64.76 54.42 -20.87
N HIS A 268 -63.50 54.28 -21.27
CA HIS A 268 -62.55 55.38 -21.47
C HIS A 268 -62.20 55.64 -22.94
N LEU A 269 -62.94 55.08 -23.92
CA LEU A 269 -62.70 55.27 -25.37
C LEU A 269 -62.75 56.74 -25.83
N ASN A 270 -63.37 57.63 -25.06
CA ASN A 270 -63.44 59.07 -25.36
C ASN A 270 -62.36 59.89 -24.67
N ASP A 271 -61.55 59.29 -23.78
CA ASP A 271 -60.48 59.95 -23.03
C ASP A 271 -59.14 59.25 -23.28
N ALA A 272 -58.48 59.69 -24.36
CA ALA A 272 -57.15 59.20 -24.72
C ALA A 272 -56.10 59.44 -23.62
N GLY A 273 -56.28 60.48 -22.78
CA GLY A 273 -55.37 60.79 -21.69
C GLY A 273 -55.49 59.78 -20.54
N ALA A 274 -56.72 59.44 -20.16
CA ALA A 274 -56.98 58.41 -19.16
C ALA A 274 -56.46 57.03 -19.61
N LEU A 275 -56.74 56.63 -20.87
CA LEU A 275 -56.23 55.37 -21.42
C LEU A 275 -54.70 55.32 -21.47
N ALA A 276 -54.05 56.42 -21.85
CA ALA A 276 -52.59 56.49 -21.84
C ALA A 276 -52.02 56.33 -20.42
N GLY A 277 -52.64 56.95 -19.41
CA GLY A 277 -52.25 56.80 -18.01
C GLY A 277 -52.43 55.37 -17.48
N LEU A 278 -53.54 54.70 -17.84
CA LEU A 278 -53.80 53.31 -17.46
C LEU A 278 -52.82 52.33 -18.13
N LEU A 279 -52.55 52.50 -19.43
CA LEU A 279 -51.55 51.72 -20.15
C LEU A 279 -50.15 51.91 -19.58
N GLU A 280 -49.79 53.14 -19.22
CA GLU A 280 -48.49 53.45 -18.61
C GLU A 280 -48.35 52.84 -17.21
N ALA A 281 -49.40 52.92 -16.38
CA ALA A 281 -49.43 52.28 -15.06
C ALA A 281 -49.28 50.74 -15.17
N GLU A 282 -49.99 50.12 -16.12
CA GLU A 282 -49.91 48.67 -16.33
C GLU A 282 -48.55 48.26 -16.89
N LEU A 283 -48.01 49.00 -17.87
CA LEU A 283 -46.67 48.77 -18.40
C LEU A 283 -45.59 48.85 -17.31
N THR A 284 -45.63 49.88 -16.47
CA THR A 284 -44.68 50.05 -15.36
C THR A 284 -44.75 48.89 -14.39
N ALA A 285 -45.96 48.39 -14.13
CA ALA A 285 -46.14 47.29 -13.20
C ALA A 285 -45.71 45.93 -13.78
N GLN A 286 -45.94 45.68 -15.08
CA GLN A 286 -45.42 44.49 -15.77
C GLN A 286 -43.89 44.52 -15.86
N GLN A 287 -43.29 45.69 -16.11
CA GLN A 287 -41.83 45.87 -16.08
C GLN A 287 -41.24 45.60 -14.70
N ALA A 288 -41.87 46.09 -13.64
CA ALA A 288 -41.46 45.82 -12.26
C ALA A 288 -41.53 44.31 -11.93
N ALA A 289 -42.60 43.63 -12.35
CA ALA A 289 -42.75 42.19 -12.16
C ALA A 289 -41.70 41.38 -12.94
N ALA A 290 -41.46 41.73 -14.21
CA ALA A 290 -40.43 41.10 -15.04
C ALA A 290 -39.03 41.27 -14.44
N SER A 291 -38.67 42.48 -14.02
CA SER A 291 -37.39 42.78 -13.38
C SER A 291 -37.19 41.98 -12.09
N ALA A 292 -38.22 41.88 -11.24
CA ALA A 292 -38.17 41.09 -10.02
C ALA A 292 -38.00 39.58 -10.30
N LEU A 293 -38.67 39.06 -11.35
CA LEU A 293 -38.50 37.67 -11.78
C LEU A 293 -37.12 37.41 -12.37
N GLU A 294 -36.58 38.34 -13.17
CA GLU A 294 -35.22 38.25 -13.73
C GLU A 294 -34.16 38.18 -12.64
N GLN A 295 -34.26 39.02 -11.61
CA GLN A 295 -33.33 39.00 -10.47
C GLN A 295 -33.36 37.65 -9.76
N ARG A 296 -34.55 37.14 -9.43
CA ARG A 296 -34.70 35.82 -8.79
C ARG A 296 -34.18 34.69 -9.66
N LEU A 297 -34.45 34.72 -10.97
CA LEU A 297 -34.01 33.70 -11.89
C LEU A 297 -32.47 33.68 -12.00
N ASN A 298 -31.83 34.85 -11.99
CA ASN A 298 -30.36 34.94 -11.93
C ASN A 298 -29.80 34.39 -10.62
N GLU A 299 -30.44 34.67 -9.48
CA GLU A 299 -30.07 34.12 -8.17
C GLU A 299 -30.20 32.59 -8.13
N ASP A 300 -31.30 32.05 -8.64
CA ASP A 300 -31.55 30.61 -8.71
C ASP A 300 -30.54 29.92 -9.63
N GLN A 301 -30.25 30.51 -10.80
CA GLN A 301 -29.22 30.01 -11.72
C GLN A 301 -27.83 30.00 -11.07
N ALA A 302 -27.46 31.06 -10.35
CA ALA A 302 -26.19 31.14 -9.65
C ALA A 302 -26.10 30.07 -8.55
N ARG A 303 -27.18 29.88 -7.77
CA ARG A 303 -27.27 28.84 -6.74
C ARG A 303 -27.16 27.44 -7.35
N LEU A 304 -27.82 27.20 -8.47
CA LEU A 304 -27.78 25.92 -9.18
C LEU A 304 -26.37 25.60 -9.69
N ALA A 305 -25.67 26.60 -10.24
CA ALA A 305 -24.28 26.46 -10.67
C ALA A 305 -23.34 26.11 -9.49
N GLN A 306 -23.55 26.73 -8.32
CA GLN A 306 -22.82 26.39 -7.10
C GLN A 306 -23.07 24.95 -6.66
N LEU A 307 -24.34 24.52 -6.62
CA LEU A 307 -24.72 23.16 -6.24
C LEU A 307 -24.16 22.12 -7.23
N SER A 308 -24.19 22.41 -8.54
CA SER A 308 -23.57 21.54 -9.55
C SER A 308 -22.07 21.38 -9.30
N THR A 309 -21.36 22.48 -9.05
CA THR A 309 -19.93 22.47 -8.79
C THR A 309 -19.61 21.67 -7.51
N GLU A 310 -20.42 21.82 -6.48
CA GLU A 310 -20.27 21.06 -5.23
C GLU A 310 -20.53 19.56 -5.46
N LEU A 311 -21.56 19.20 -6.22
CA LEU A 311 -21.84 17.81 -6.59
C LEU A 311 -20.68 17.20 -7.38
N ASP A 312 -20.17 17.90 -8.39
CA ASP A 312 -19.04 17.44 -9.20
C ASP A 312 -17.81 17.19 -8.32
N ARG A 313 -17.53 18.10 -7.39
CA ARG A 313 -16.43 17.94 -6.40
C ARG A 313 -16.61 16.68 -5.56
N LEU A 314 -17.80 16.45 -5.01
CA LEU A 314 -18.10 15.27 -4.18
C LEU A 314 -18.02 13.97 -4.99
N VAL A 315 -18.48 14.01 -6.25
CA VAL A 315 -18.41 12.87 -7.17
C VAL A 315 -16.96 12.52 -7.49
N GLU A 316 -16.11 13.51 -7.77
CA GLU A 316 -14.67 13.30 -7.98
C GLU A 316 -13.98 12.76 -6.72
N GLU A 317 -14.28 13.30 -5.54
CA GLU A 317 -13.76 12.78 -4.26
C GLU A 317 -14.13 11.30 -4.06
N ARG A 318 -15.39 10.93 -4.33
CA ARG A 318 -15.85 9.54 -4.30
C ARG A 318 -15.14 8.67 -5.33
N ASN A 319 -14.96 9.16 -6.56
CA ASN A 319 -14.29 8.41 -7.63
C ASN A 319 -12.82 8.15 -7.28
N LEU A 320 -12.11 9.14 -6.76
CA LEU A 320 -10.73 9.02 -6.30
C LEU A 320 -10.62 8.02 -5.13
N ALA A 321 -11.50 8.12 -4.13
CA ALA A 321 -11.53 7.18 -3.02
C ALA A 321 -11.78 5.75 -3.49
N ARG A 322 -12.72 5.55 -4.43
CA ARG A 322 -13.00 4.26 -5.06
C ARG A 322 -11.79 3.71 -5.80
N GLU A 323 -11.10 4.54 -6.57
CA GLU A 323 -9.91 4.13 -7.33
C GLU A 323 -8.79 3.66 -6.40
N ASN A 324 -8.53 4.40 -5.32
CA ASN A 324 -7.54 4.03 -4.32
C ASN A 324 -7.91 2.73 -3.58
N TYR A 325 -9.17 2.59 -3.17
CA TYR A 325 -9.70 1.37 -2.57
C TYR A 325 -9.48 0.15 -3.50
N LEU A 326 -9.94 0.23 -4.76
CA LEU A 326 -9.81 -0.87 -5.71
C LEU A 326 -8.35 -1.20 -6.03
N THR A 327 -7.48 -0.18 -6.10
CA THR A 327 -6.05 -0.35 -6.33
C THR A 327 -5.40 -1.15 -5.20
N LEU A 328 -5.69 -0.80 -3.94
CA LEU A 328 -5.18 -1.53 -2.77
C LEU A 328 -5.78 -2.94 -2.67
N GLN A 329 -7.07 -3.09 -2.95
CA GLN A 329 -7.74 -4.40 -2.94
C GLN A 329 -7.11 -5.37 -3.95
N ARG A 330 -6.84 -4.88 -5.17
CA ARG A 330 -6.12 -5.65 -6.19
C ARG A 330 -4.72 -6.01 -5.73
N LYS A 331 -4.02 -5.11 -5.04
CA LYS A 331 -2.66 -5.38 -4.56
C LYS A 331 -2.62 -6.46 -3.49
N VAL A 332 -3.55 -6.43 -2.54
CA VAL A 332 -3.69 -7.50 -1.53
C VAL A 332 -3.98 -8.83 -2.21
N SER A 333 -4.91 -8.84 -3.17
CA SER A 333 -5.25 -10.05 -3.94
C SER A 333 -4.08 -10.58 -4.77
N GLU A 334 -3.24 -9.69 -5.34
CA GLU A 334 -2.03 -10.06 -6.08
C GLU A 334 -1.06 -10.85 -5.19
N ILE A 335 -0.77 -10.35 -3.98
CA ILE A 335 0.14 -11.00 -3.03
C ILE A 335 -0.40 -12.38 -2.59
N GLU A 336 -1.71 -12.48 -2.34
CA GLU A 336 -2.33 -13.74 -1.94
C GLU A 336 -2.31 -14.80 -3.07
N ILE A 337 -2.57 -14.37 -4.31
CA ILE A 337 -2.56 -15.24 -5.48
C ILE A 337 -1.13 -15.69 -5.80
N GLU A 338 -0.16 -14.78 -5.76
CA GLU A 338 1.27 -15.07 -5.95
C GLU A 338 1.71 -16.16 -4.98
N ASN A 339 1.39 -16.02 -3.68
CA ASN A 339 1.74 -17.01 -2.68
C ASN A 339 1.01 -18.36 -2.86
N ARG A 340 -0.23 -18.35 -3.36
CA ARG A 340 -0.99 -19.59 -3.63
C ARG A 340 -0.41 -20.37 -4.81
N VAL A 341 0.04 -19.66 -5.86
CA VAL A 341 0.54 -20.29 -7.10
C VAL A 341 1.99 -20.71 -6.95
N GLU A 342 2.83 -19.86 -6.37
CA GLU A 342 4.28 -20.06 -6.35
C GLU A 342 4.78 -20.69 -5.04
N GLY A 343 3.97 -20.56 -3.99
CA GLY A 343 4.28 -21.01 -2.63
C GLY A 343 5.18 -20.02 -1.88
N PRO A 344 5.52 -20.36 -0.63
CA PRO A 344 6.32 -19.50 0.23
C PRO A 344 7.76 -19.37 -0.28
N LEU A 345 8.34 -18.20 -0.06
CA LEU A 345 9.72 -17.85 -0.47
C LEU A 345 10.76 -18.82 0.09
N VAL A 346 10.52 -19.34 1.30
CA VAL A 346 11.35 -20.35 1.95
C VAL A 346 10.53 -21.58 2.29
N ARG A 347 10.95 -22.75 1.79
CA ARG A 347 10.32 -24.03 2.12
C ARG A 347 11.33 -25.15 2.26
N VAL A 348 11.02 -26.13 3.11
CA VAL A 348 11.81 -27.36 3.24
C VAL A 348 11.59 -28.20 1.98
N VAL A 349 12.68 -28.54 1.28
CA VAL A 349 12.64 -29.39 0.07
C VAL A 349 13.39 -30.70 0.23
N GLY A 350 14.24 -30.81 1.26
CA GLY A 350 14.90 -32.06 1.61
C GLY A 350 15.03 -32.19 3.12
N GLU A 351 14.36 -33.18 3.69
CA GLU A 351 14.53 -33.52 5.10
C GLU A 351 15.92 -34.12 5.35
N ALA A 352 16.46 -33.84 6.53
CA ALA A 352 17.70 -34.41 7.00
C ALA A 352 17.53 -35.92 7.24
N ALA A 353 18.30 -36.70 6.48
CA ALA A 353 18.44 -38.12 6.71
C ALA A 353 19.31 -38.39 7.96
N VAL A 354 19.11 -39.56 8.57
CA VAL A 354 19.95 -40.02 9.69
C VAL A 354 21.38 -40.25 9.16
N PRO A 355 22.40 -39.55 9.68
CA PRO A 355 23.76 -39.66 9.18
C PRO A 355 24.35 -41.02 9.54
N GLU A 356 24.83 -41.74 8.53
CA GLU A 356 25.49 -43.06 8.68
C GLU A 356 26.94 -42.93 9.16
N LYS A 357 27.55 -41.76 8.97
CA LYS A 357 28.96 -41.48 9.30
C LYS A 357 29.04 -40.42 10.38
N ARG A 358 30.03 -40.59 11.28
CA ARG A 358 30.40 -39.56 12.26
C ARG A 358 30.87 -38.31 11.52
N ALA A 359 30.64 -37.14 12.13
CA ALA A 359 31.19 -35.88 11.64
C ALA A 359 32.70 -36.04 11.45
N SER A 360 33.23 -35.53 10.34
CA SER A 360 34.63 -35.73 9.98
C SER A 360 35.51 -35.17 11.09
N ARG A 361 36.22 -36.06 11.76
CA ARG A 361 37.27 -35.69 12.70
C ARG A 361 38.43 -35.20 11.85
N ASP A 362 38.85 -33.94 12.00
CA ASP A 362 39.96 -33.33 11.25
C ASP A 362 41.32 -33.92 11.64
N TRP A 363 41.46 -35.25 11.49
CA TRP A 363 42.65 -36.03 11.76
C TRP A 363 43.94 -35.41 11.21
N PRO A 364 44.00 -34.90 9.95
CA PRO A 364 45.23 -34.28 9.47
C PRO A 364 45.60 -33.00 10.25
N VAL A 365 44.62 -32.19 10.64
CA VAL A 365 44.86 -30.95 11.40
C VAL A 365 45.26 -31.28 12.83
N VAL A 366 44.58 -32.23 13.47
CA VAL A 366 44.95 -32.65 14.84
C VAL A 366 46.32 -33.31 14.87
N ALA A 367 46.66 -34.14 13.87
CA ALA A 367 47.98 -34.75 13.76
C ALA A 367 49.07 -33.68 13.58
N LEU A 368 48.85 -32.69 12.72
CA LEU A 368 49.78 -31.58 12.53
C LEU A 368 49.97 -30.77 13.82
N LEU A 369 48.89 -30.43 14.52
CA LEU A 369 48.94 -29.70 15.79
C LEU A 369 49.65 -30.52 16.89
N ALA A 370 49.43 -31.84 16.94
CA ALA A 370 50.11 -32.73 17.87
C ALA A 370 51.63 -32.73 17.64
N VAL A 371 52.08 -32.75 16.38
CA VAL A 371 53.49 -32.68 16.01
C VAL A 371 54.09 -31.32 16.37
N ILE A 372 53.42 -30.21 16.03
CA ILE A 372 53.92 -28.86 16.32
C ILE A 372 54.02 -28.64 17.84
N ALA A 373 52.95 -28.94 18.58
CA ALA A 373 52.92 -28.78 20.03
C ALA A 373 53.99 -29.64 20.71
N GLY A 374 54.15 -30.89 20.26
CA GLY A 374 55.18 -31.77 20.79
C GLY A 374 56.58 -31.30 20.49
N ALA A 375 56.83 -30.73 19.31
CA ALA A 375 58.14 -30.21 18.94
C ALA A 375 58.52 -29.00 19.78
N VAL A 376 57.60 -28.05 19.97
CA VAL A 376 57.81 -26.86 20.79
C VAL A 376 58.08 -27.22 22.24
N LEU A 377 57.25 -28.09 22.84
CA LEU A 377 57.42 -28.52 24.22
C LEU A 377 58.68 -29.38 24.41
N GLY A 378 59.02 -30.22 23.44
CA GLY A 378 60.25 -31.02 23.45
C GLY A 378 61.51 -30.16 23.39
N ILE A 379 61.54 -29.13 22.53
CA ILE A 379 62.65 -28.17 22.44
C ILE A 379 62.75 -27.36 23.74
N GLY A 380 61.63 -26.86 24.27
CA GLY A 380 61.59 -26.12 25.53
C GLY A 380 62.12 -26.94 26.71
N ALA A 381 61.74 -28.22 26.80
CA ALA A 381 62.23 -29.14 27.82
C ALA A 381 63.75 -29.35 27.76
N CYS A 382 64.32 -29.47 26.56
CA CYS A 382 65.78 -29.55 26.39
C CYS A 382 66.49 -28.28 26.89
N LEU A 383 65.92 -27.09 26.61
CA LEU A 383 66.50 -25.82 27.06
C LEU A 383 66.41 -25.63 28.57
N ILE A 384 65.27 -26.01 29.18
CA ILE A 384 65.07 -25.95 30.64
C ILE A 384 66.00 -26.94 31.35
N ALA A 385 66.14 -28.16 30.82
CA ALA A 385 67.06 -29.16 31.37
C ALA A 385 68.51 -28.66 31.39
N GLU A 386 68.95 -28.01 30.31
CA GLU A 386 70.28 -27.40 30.25
C GLU A 386 70.40 -26.18 31.19
N TYR A 387 69.36 -25.36 31.34
CA TYR A 387 69.36 -24.24 32.28
C TYR A 387 69.47 -24.71 33.74
N LEU A 388 68.75 -25.77 34.10
CA LEU A 388 68.83 -26.38 35.43
C LEU A 388 70.17 -27.08 35.67
N ALA A 389 70.73 -27.75 34.65
CA ALA A 389 72.05 -28.37 34.71
C ALA A 389 73.20 -27.34 34.80
N ARG A 390 72.94 -26.07 34.44
CA ARG A 390 73.88 -24.95 34.52
C ARG A 390 73.72 -24.09 35.77
N ARG A 391 72.80 -24.40 36.69
CA ARG A 391 72.76 -23.71 37.99
C ARG A 391 74.05 -24.02 38.76
N PRO A 392 74.91 -23.03 39.05
CA PRO A 392 76.04 -23.23 39.94
C PRO A 392 75.51 -23.47 41.36
N GLN A 393 76.17 -24.34 42.12
CA GLN A 393 76.14 -24.28 43.58
C GLN A 393 76.83 -23.00 44.04
#